data_AF-A0A920Q847-F1
#
_entry.id   AF-A0A920Q847-F1
#
_cell.length_a   1.000
_cell.length_b   1.000
_cell.length_c   1.000
_cell.angle_alpha   90.00
_cell.angle_beta   90.00
_cell.angle_gamma   90.00
#
_symmetry.space_group_name_H-M   'P 1'
#
loop_
_entity.id
_entity.type
_entity.pdbx_description
1 polymer ?
#
loop_
_entity_poly.entity_id
_entity_poly.type
_entity_poly.pdbx_seq_one_letter_code
_entity_poly.pdbx_strand_id
1 'polypeptide(L)'
;MGLTHVQNRGVSFSFLADYSDSIRIPLLVGVSLVATVAMLYYQTRYWNELDFYTRSGLTCVIPGAAGNLVDRVFYGYVTDFFPLPLVRN
;
A
#
# COMPACT_ATOMS: atom_id res chain seq x y z
N MET A 1 19.33 -15.43 6.08
CA MET A 1 18.04 -14.89 5.62
C MET A 1 16.96 -15.53 6.49
N GLY A 2 16.50 -14.82 7.52
CA GLY A 2 15.38 -15.26 8.35
C GLY A 2 14.12 -14.53 7.90
N LEU A 3 12.99 -15.24 7.83
CA LEU A 3 11.68 -14.61 7.77
C LEU A 3 11.45 -13.92 9.11
N THR A 4 11.67 -12.62 9.18
CA THR A 4 11.36 -11.82 10.38
C THR A 4 10.06 -11.09 10.13
N HIS A 5 9.07 -11.35 10.99
CA HIS A 5 7.78 -10.68 10.92
C HIS A 5 7.93 -9.24 11.43
N VAL A 6 7.98 -8.27 10.51
CA VAL A 6 8.03 -6.85 10.85
C VAL A 6 6.65 -6.24 10.66
N GLN A 7 6.09 -5.68 11.73
CA GLN A 7 4.82 -4.96 11.67
C GLN A 7 5.08 -3.52 11.22
N ASN A 8 4.73 -3.17 9.98
CA ASN A 8 4.86 -1.81 9.50
C ASN A 8 3.59 -1.03 9.80
N ARG A 9 3.64 -0.30 10.90
CA ARG A 9 2.54 0.55 11.40
C ARG A 9 2.58 1.96 10.80
N GLY A 10 3.70 2.36 10.19
CA GLY A 10 3.93 3.70 9.66
C GLY A 10 3.60 3.86 8.18
N VAL A 11 3.58 5.12 7.74
CA VAL A 11 3.81 5.49 6.34
C VAL A 11 5.31 5.54 6.09
N SER A 12 5.74 5.46 4.82
CA SER A 12 7.11 5.78 4.41
C SER A 12 7.65 7.01 5.17
N PHE A 13 8.82 6.89 5.81
CA PHE A 13 9.50 7.94 6.61
C PHE A 13 8.82 8.41 7.92
N SER A 14 8.01 7.59 8.61
CA SER A 14 7.31 8.01 9.86
C SER A 14 6.32 9.17 9.68
N PHE A 15 5.87 9.45 8.44
CA PHE A 15 4.82 10.42 8.21
C PHE A 15 3.55 9.96 8.96
N LEU A 16 2.99 10.83 9.81
CA LEU A 16 1.90 10.54 10.77
C LEU A 16 2.22 9.55 11.93
N ALA A 17 3.48 9.28 12.25
CA ALA A 17 3.82 8.43 13.40
C ALA A 17 3.37 9.03 14.76
N ASP A 18 3.30 10.36 14.87
CA ASP A 18 2.86 11.07 16.09
C ASP A 18 1.34 11.06 16.32
N TYR A 19 0.54 10.62 15.33
CA TYR A 19 -0.91 10.52 15.49
C TYR A 19 -1.30 9.17 16.07
N SER A 20 -2.29 9.18 16.97
CA SER A 20 -2.90 7.96 17.51
C SER A 20 -3.38 7.02 16.39
N ASP A 21 -3.20 5.72 16.61
CA ASP A 21 -3.64 4.65 15.69
C ASP A 21 -5.12 4.80 15.29
N SER A 22 -5.96 5.35 16.18
CA SER A 22 -7.38 5.63 15.94
C SER A 22 -7.65 6.64 14.82
N ILE A 23 -6.69 7.53 14.52
CA ILE A 23 -6.78 8.51 13.42
C ILE A 23 -5.95 8.03 12.23
N ARG A 24 -4.76 7.50 12.50
CA ARG A 24 -3.79 7.10 11.47
C ARG A 24 -4.32 5.97 10.58
N ILE A 25 -4.86 4.91 11.19
CA ILE A 25 -5.35 3.73 10.46
C ILE A 25 -6.51 4.09 9.50
N PRO A 26 -7.62 4.71 9.95
CA PRO A 26 -8.73 5.02 9.05
C PRO A 26 -8.34 6.04 7.96
N LEU A 27 -7.44 6.99 8.26
CA LEU A 27 -6.93 7.91 7.24
C LEU A 27 -6.14 7.16 6.17
N LEU A 28 -5.22 6.27 6.57
CA LEU A 28 -4.43 5.49 5.63
C LEU A 28 -5.28 4.55 4.79
N VAL A 29 -6.22 3.85 5.44
CA VAL A 29 -7.20 3.01 4.75
C VAL A 29 -8.01 3.85 3.76
N GLY A 30 -8.50 5.03 4.17
CA GLY A 30 -9.28 5.93 3.32
C GLY A 30 -8.50 6.40 2.09
N VAL A 31 -7.28 6.91 2.28
CA VAL A 31 -6.43 7.39 1.18
C VAL A 31 -6.05 6.24 0.24
N SER A 32 -5.62 5.09 0.78
CA SER A 32 -5.27 3.93 -0.03
C SER A 32 -6.48 3.36 -0.78
N LEU A 33 -7.68 3.37 -0.18
CA LEU A 33 -8.91 2.97 -0.84
C LEU A 33 -9.24 3.91 -2.00
N VAL A 34 -9.26 5.23 -1.76
CA VAL A 34 -9.54 6.23 -2.80
C VAL A 34 -8.53 6.12 -3.95
N ALA A 35 -7.25 6.00 -3.65
CA ALA A 35 -6.21 5.83 -4.66
C ALA A 35 -6.39 4.54 -5.47
N THR A 36 -6.67 3.41 -4.80
CA THR A 36 -6.86 2.11 -5.47
C THR A 36 -8.09 2.14 -6.39
N VAL A 37 -9.21 2.70 -5.92
CA VAL A 37 -10.44 2.86 -6.71
C VAL A 37 -10.21 3.81 -7.89
N ALA A 38 -9.52 4.93 -7.68
CA ALA A 38 -9.20 5.89 -8.74
C ALA A 38 -8.31 5.26 -9.82
N MET A 39 -7.27 4.50 -9.44
CA MET A 39 -6.41 3.77 -10.37
C MET A 39 -7.17 2.70 -11.15
N LEU A 40 -8.04 1.93 -10.49
CA LEU A 40 -8.92 0.95 -11.13
C LEU A 40 -9.89 1.60 -12.11
N TYR A 41 -10.54 2.69 -11.69
CA TYR A 41 -11.45 3.45 -12.55
C TYR A 41 -10.71 4.01 -13.77
N TYR A 42 -9.54 4.62 -13.57
CA TYR A 42 -8.72 5.14 -14.66
C TYR A 42 -8.31 4.04 -15.64
N GLN A 43 -7.83 2.90 -15.11
CA GLN A 43 -7.41 1.77 -15.94
C GLN A 43 -8.56 1.18 -16.76
N THR A 44 -9.74 1.02 -16.15
CA THR A 44 -10.93 0.46 -16.82
C THR A 44 -11.55 1.44 -17.81
N ARG A 45 -11.59 2.73 -17.48
CA ARG A 45 -12.19 3.77 -18.33
C ARG A 45 -11.37 4.07 -19.57
N TYR A 46 -10.05 4.05 -19.47
CA TYR A 46 -9.11 4.42 -20.54
C TYR A 46 -8.33 3.21 -21.08
N TRP A 47 -8.80 1.98 -20.86
CA TRP A 47 -8.08 0.75 -21.18
C TRP A 47 -7.53 0.67 -22.62
N ASN A 48 -8.30 1.18 -23.59
CA ASN A 48 -7.93 1.19 -25.01
C ASN A 48 -7.06 2.38 -25.42
N GLU A 49 -6.99 3.42 -24.58
CA GLU A 49 -6.21 4.64 -24.79
C GLU A 49 -4.85 4.57 -24.07
N LEU A 50 -4.69 3.62 -23.14
CA LEU A 50 -3.47 3.42 -22.37
C LEU A 50 -2.45 2.59 -23.14
N ASP A 51 -1.23 3.13 -23.24
CA ASP A 51 -0.08 2.37 -23.74
C ASP A 51 0.20 1.13 -22.89
N PHE A 52 0.83 0.12 -23.53
CA PHE A 52 1.17 -1.16 -22.92
C PHE A 52 1.93 -1.01 -21.59
N TYR A 53 2.85 -0.06 -21.51
CA TYR A 53 3.65 0.20 -20.30
C TYR A 53 2.77 0.67 -19.13
N THR A 54 1.87 1.62 -19.38
CA THR A 54 0.97 2.15 -18.35
C THR A 54 -0.02 1.10 -17.89
N ARG A 55 -0.59 0.32 -18.82
CA ARG A 55 -1.49 -0.80 -18.49
C ARG A 55 -0.80 -1.86 -17.64
N SER A 56 0.43 -2.22 -18.00
CA SER A 56 1.21 -3.22 -17.25
C SER A 56 1.60 -2.70 -15.87
N GLY A 57 2.03 -1.44 -15.77
CA GLY A 57 2.38 -0.81 -14.49
C GLY A 57 1.18 -0.76 -13.53
N LEU A 58 0.02 -0.31 -14.00
CA LEU A 58 -1.21 -0.28 -13.18
C LEU A 58 -1.62 -1.69 -12.73
N THR A 59 -1.51 -2.68 -13.61
CA THR A 59 -1.82 -4.08 -13.28
C THR A 59 -0.87 -4.65 -12.21
N CYS A 60 0.38 -4.18 -12.13
CA CYS A 60 1.30 -4.55 -11.05
C CYS A 60 1.02 -3.81 -9.74
N VAL A 61 0.68 -2.52 -9.80
CA VAL A 61 0.52 -1.66 -8.62
C VAL A 61 -0.81 -1.91 -7.90
N ILE A 62 -1.91 -2.05 -8.63
CA ILE A 62 -3.26 -2.15 -8.06
C ILE A 62 -3.40 -3.36 -7.11
N PRO A 63 -2.98 -4.59 -7.46
CA PRO A 63 -3.06 -5.72 -6.53
C PRO A 63 -2.20 -5.52 -5.28
N GLY A 64 -1.03 -4.89 -5.40
CA GLY A 64 -0.17 -4.56 -4.26
C GLY A 64 -0.79 -3.51 -3.34
N ALA A 65 -1.38 -2.45 -3.90
CA ALA A 65 -2.12 -1.44 -3.13
C ALA A 65 -3.34 -2.04 -2.43
N ALA A 66 -4.08 -2.93 -3.11
CA ALA A 66 -5.23 -3.63 -2.55
C ALA A 66 -4.81 -4.57 -1.40
N GLY A 67 -3.73 -5.35 -1.55
CA GLY A 67 -3.20 -6.20 -0.48
C GLY A 67 -2.82 -5.39 0.77
N ASN A 68 -2.11 -4.28 0.58
CA ASN A 68 -1.75 -3.37 1.66
C ASN A 68 -2.96 -2.71 2.34
N LEU A 69 -4.05 -2.50 1.61
CA LEU A 69 -5.30 -1.98 2.15
C LEU A 69 -6.01 -3.05 2.99
N VAL A 70 -6.13 -4.27 2.47
CA VAL A 70 -6.70 -5.43 3.17
C VAL A 70 -5.95 -5.66 4.48
N ASP A 71 -4.61 -5.70 4.44
CA ASP A 71 -3.78 -5.86 5.63
C ASP A 71 -4.09 -4.79 6.69
N ARG A 72 -4.18 -3.52 6.29
CA ARG A 72 -4.51 -2.42 7.21
C ARG A 72 -5.93 -2.48 7.76
N VAL A 73 -6.91 -2.98 7.00
CA VAL A 73 -8.30 -3.12 7.46
C VAL A 73 -8.43 -4.25 8.48
N PHE A 74 -7.79 -5.40 8.23
CA PHE A 74 -7.93 -6.58 9.10
C PHE A 74 -6.97 -6.57 10.29
N TYR A 75 -5.74 -6.10 10.10
CA TYR A 75 -4.68 -6.17 11.11
C TYR A 75 -4.27 -4.81 11.67
N GLY A 76 -4.66 -3.70 11.04
CA GLY A 76 -4.25 -2.35 11.46
C GLY A 76 -2.81 -1.98 11.07
N TYR A 77 -2.10 -2.88 10.38
CA TYR A 77 -0.71 -2.69 9.92
C TYR A 77 -0.47 -3.52 8.65
N VAL A 78 0.61 -3.22 7.92
CA VAL A 78 1.04 -4.05 6.78
C VAL A 78 2.03 -5.10 7.26
N THR A 79 1.87 -6.33 6.77
CA THR A 79 2.79 -7.42 7.11
C THR A 79 3.97 -7.40 6.14
N ASP A 80 5.13 -6.93 6.60
CA ASP A 80 6.36 -6.96 5.81
C ASP A 80 7.12 -8.29 6.08
N PHE A 81 7.33 -9.08 5.04
CA PHE A 81 7.96 -10.41 5.11
C PHE A 81 9.45 -10.42 4.72
N PHE A 82 9.90 -9.38 4.01
CA PHE A 82 11.26 -9.28 3.49
C PHE A 82 12.05 -8.20 4.23
N PRO A 83 12.69 -8.52 5.37
CA PRO A 83 13.66 -7.62 5.96
C PRO A 83 14.87 -7.53 5.03
N LEU A 84 14.97 -6.47 4.24
CA LEU A 84 16.20 -6.13 3.51
C LEU A 84 17.26 -5.73 4.57
N PRO A 85 18.39 -6.46 4.71
CA PRO A 85 19.40 -6.15 5.73
C PRO A 85 20.23 -4.87 5.46
N LEU A 86 19.79 -4.02 4.53
CA LEU A 86 20.55 -2.88 4.03
C LEU A 86 20.49 -1.63 4.92
N VAL A 87 19.63 -1.61 5.95
CA VAL A 87 19.62 -0.52 6.94
C VAL A 87 19.58 -1.15 8.34
N ARG A 88 20.78 -1.30 8.92
CA ARG A 88 20.96 -1.49 10.36
C ARG A 88 20.86 -0.11 11.01
N ASN A 89 19.85 0.11 11.85
CA ASN A 89 19.95 1.00 13.01
C ASN A 89 19.83 0.14 14.25
#